data_AF-A0A819X454-F1
#
_entry.id   AF-A0A819X454-F1
#
_cell.length_a   1.000
_cell.length_b   1.000
_cell.length_c   1.000
_cell.angle_alpha   90.00
_cell.angle_beta   90.00
_cell.angle_gamma   90.00
#
_symmetry.space_group_name_H-M   'P 1'
#
loop_
_entity.id
_entity.type
_entity.pdbx_description
1 polymer ?
#
loop_
_entity_poly.entity_id
_entity_poly.type
_entity_poly.pdbx_seq_one_letter_code
_entity_poly.pdbx_strand_id
1 'polypeptide(L)'
;MKSLILLCVVLISVHCFPTSNESWSLFKRAYEKKYLSNKEEINRRQIWENNVAMIHQHNLEFDIGLHSYTLEMNKFGDMTNEEFRKQMNGYKMSSENEINPNSYQTFSAPADFVLPDSVDWRPKGYVTYVKDQGQCGSCWAFSTTGALEGQHFAKTSKLVPLSEQQLVDCSHLNFG
;
A
#
# COMPACT_ATOMS: atom_id res chain seq x y z
N MET A 1 11.98 -5.39 -67.70
CA MET A 1 12.32 -4.81 -66.38
C MET A 1 11.31 -5.33 -65.37
N LYS A 2 11.76 -6.02 -64.32
CA LYS A 2 10.89 -6.77 -63.39
C LYS A 2 10.37 -5.82 -62.30
N SER A 3 9.06 -5.63 -62.20
CA SER A 3 8.44 -4.90 -61.07
C SER A 3 8.48 -5.77 -59.81
N LEU A 4 9.14 -5.28 -58.76
CA LEU A 4 9.00 -5.83 -57.40
C LEU A 4 7.80 -5.15 -56.73
N ILE A 5 6.79 -5.94 -56.38
CA ILE A 5 5.69 -5.52 -55.51
C ILE A 5 6.13 -5.82 -54.08
N LEU A 6 6.40 -4.78 -53.29
CA LEU A 6 6.74 -4.89 -51.88
C LEU A 6 5.43 -5.02 -51.09
N LEU A 7 5.09 -6.24 -50.65
CA LEU A 7 3.94 -6.48 -49.79
C LEU A 7 4.35 -6.16 -48.34
N CYS A 8 3.99 -4.98 -47.84
CA CYS A 8 4.12 -4.67 -46.42
C CYS A 8 3.05 -5.41 -45.62
N VAL A 9 3.43 -6.51 -44.98
CA VAL A 9 2.59 -7.21 -43.99
C VAL A 9 2.63 -6.40 -42.70
N VAL A 10 1.56 -5.65 -42.43
CA VAL A 10 1.35 -5.01 -41.13
C VAL A 10 0.93 -6.09 -40.15
N LEU A 11 1.87 -6.58 -39.35
CA LEU A 11 1.57 -7.42 -38.19
C LEU A 11 0.91 -6.53 -37.13
N ILE A 12 -0.41 -6.57 -37.05
CA ILE A 12 -1.14 -6.01 -35.92
C ILE A 12 -0.84 -6.93 -34.74
N SER A 13 0.16 -6.58 -33.93
CA SER A 13 0.38 -7.21 -32.63
C SER A 13 -0.78 -6.84 -31.73
N VAL A 14 -1.81 -7.68 -31.72
CA VAL A 14 -2.84 -7.65 -30.68
C VAL A 14 -2.10 -7.92 -29.37
N HIS A 15 -1.83 -6.86 -28.60
CA HIS A 15 -1.36 -7.00 -27.22
C HIS A 15 -2.55 -7.49 -26.41
N CYS A 16 -2.81 -8.80 -26.51
CA CYS A 16 -3.73 -9.47 -25.63
C CYS A 16 -3.08 -9.45 -24.26
N PHE A 17 -3.58 -8.57 -23.40
CA PHE A 17 -3.25 -8.54 -21.99
C PHE A 17 -3.40 -9.95 -21.43
N PRO A 18 -2.43 -10.49 -20.67
CA PRO A 18 -2.54 -11.85 -20.15
C PRO A 18 -3.49 -11.89 -18.95
N THR A 19 -4.78 -11.61 -19.17
CA THR A 19 -5.90 -11.92 -18.27
C THR A 19 -6.32 -13.38 -18.43
N SER A 20 -5.34 -14.27 -18.60
CA SER A 20 -5.57 -15.70 -18.81
C SER A 20 -6.09 -16.35 -17.52
N ASN A 21 -6.82 -17.46 -17.68
CA ASN A 21 -7.21 -18.31 -16.55
C ASN A 21 -5.99 -18.78 -15.72
N GLU A 22 -4.82 -18.89 -16.35
CA GLU A 22 -3.57 -19.25 -15.70
C GLU A 22 -3.09 -18.11 -14.78
N SER A 23 -3.05 -16.87 -15.28
CA SER A 23 -2.66 -15.69 -14.49
C SER A 23 -3.54 -15.51 -13.26
N TRP A 24 -4.86 -15.68 -13.41
CA TRP A 24 -5.80 -15.65 -12.28
C TRP A 24 -5.52 -16.76 -11.27
N SER A 25 -5.25 -17.99 -11.75
CA SER A 25 -4.93 -19.12 -10.88
C SER A 25 -3.62 -18.92 -10.11
N LEU A 26 -2.61 -18.32 -10.76
CA LEU A 26 -1.34 -17.97 -10.13
C LEU A 26 -1.53 -16.89 -9.06
N PHE A 27 -2.31 -15.84 -9.34
CA PHE A 27 -2.66 -14.82 -8.37
C PHE A 27 -3.34 -15.40 -7.12
N LYS A 28 -4.37 -16.24 -7.32
CA LYS A 28 -5.07 -16.88 -6.20
C LYS A 28 -4.12 -17.75 -5.37
N ARG A 29 -3.21 -18.48 -6.01
CA ARG A 29 -2.21 -19.31 -5.32
C ARG A 29 -1.19 -18.46 -4.56
N ALA A 30 -0.67 -17.41 -5.17
CA ALA A 30 0.36 -16.55 -4.59
C ALA A 30 -0.13 -15.82 -3.33
N TYR A 31 -1.41 -15.46 -3.26
CA TYR A 31 -2.00 -14.72 -2.15
C TYR A 31 -3.07 -15.53 -1.38
N GLU A 32 -3.05 -16.85 -1.52
CA GLU A 32 -3.92 -17.80 -0.82
C GLU A 32 -5.41 -17.44 -0.83
N LYS A 33 -5.89 -16.91 -1.97
CA LYS A 33 -7.26 -16.42 -2.11
C LYS A 33 -8.26 -17.56 -2.08
N LYS A 34 -9.28 -17.40 -1.24
CA LYS A 34 -10.41 -18.32 -1.11
C LYS A 34 -11.70 -17.51 -1.16
N TYR A 35 -12.67 -17.99 -1.94
CA TYR A 35 -13.97 -17.34 -2.13
C TYR A 35 -15.07 -18.30 -1.71
N LEU A 36 -16.14 -17.77 -1.10
CA LEU A 36 -17.22 -18.56 -0.52
C LEU A 36 -18.16 -19.13 -1.58
N SER A 37 -18.17 -18.56 -2.79
CA SER A 37 -19.02 -19.01 -3.89
C SER A 37 -18.41 -18.70 -5.25
N ASN A 38 -18.85 -19.43 -6.28
CA ASN A 38 -18.50 -19.13 -7.67
C ASN A 38 -18.93 -17.71 -8.08
N LYS A 39 -20.06 -17.21 -7.54
CA LYS A 39 -20.52 -15.85 -7.80
C LYS A 39 -19.54 -14.81 -7.25
N GLU A 40 -19.03 -15.03 -6.05
CA GLU A 40 -17.98 -14.18 -5.47
C GLU A 40 -16.70 -14.25 -6.28
N GLU A 41 -16.24 -15.45 -6.65
CA GLU A 41 -15.03 -15.62 -7.44
C GLU A 41 -15.11 -14.89 -8.79
N ILE A 42 -16.25 -14.97 -9.49
CA ILE A 42 -16.47 -14.26 -10.76
C ILE A 42 -16.34 -12.75 -10.55
N ASN A 43 -16.94 -12.20 -9.48
CA ASN A 43 -16.84 -10.77 -9.17
C ASN A 43 -15.39 -10.37 -8.83
N ARG A 44 -14.72 -11.16 -7.98
CA ARG A 44 -13.32 -10.92 -7.57
C ARG A 44 -12.37 -10.96 -8.75
N ARG A 45 -12.58 -11.89 -9.68
CA ARG A 45 -11.84 -11.95 -10.94
C ARG A 45 -12.07 -10.71 -11.79
N GLN A 46 -13.31 -10.23 -11.93
CA GLN A 46 -13.58 -9.01 -12.70
C GLN A 46 -12.86 -7.79 -12.12
N ILE A 47 -12.85 -7.64 -10.80
CA ILE A 47 -12.10 -6.59 -10.11
C ILE A 47 -10.59 -6.73 -10.39
N TRP A 48 -10.07 -7.94 -10.30
CA TRP A 48 -8.67 -8.24 -10.61
C TRP A 48 -8.28 -7.91 -12.05
N GLU A 49 -9.10 -8.28 -13.04
CA GLU A 49 -8.85 -7.96 -14.45
C GLU A 49 -8.84 -6.44 -14.69
N ASN A 50 -9.74 -5.69 -14.05
CA ASN A 50 -9.75 -4.24 -14.11
C ASN A 50 -8.48 -3.64 -13.49
N ASN A 51 -8.02 -4.17 -12.37
CA ASN A 51 -6.79 -3.72 -11.72
C ASN A 51 -5.53 -4.08 -12.55
N VAL A 52 -5.49 -5.24 -13.21
CA VAL A 52 -4.42 -5.58 -14.17
C VAL A 52 -4.34 -4.53 -15.30
N ALA A 53 -5.50 -4.19 -15.89
CA ALA A 53 -5.55 -3.19 -16.96
C ALA A 53 -5.09 -1.81 -16.47
N MET A 54 -5.53 -1.40 -15.27
CA MET A 54 -5.10 -0.14 -14.63
C MET A 54 -3.59 -0.11 -14.40
N ILE A 55 -3.01 -1.18 -13.84
CA ILE A 55 -1.56 -1.28 -13.58
C ILE A 55 -0.76 -1.13 -14.87
N HIS A 56 -1.17 -1.84 -15.94
CA HIS A 56 -0.47 -1.78 -17.20
C HIS A 56 -0.54 -0.38 -17.83
N GLN A 57 -1.73 0.23 -17.87
CA GLN A 57 -1.90 1.57 -18.42
C GLN A 57 -1.03 2.59 -17.66
N HIS A 58 -1.06 2.53 -16.33
CA HIS A 58 -0.25 3.39 -15.48
C HIS A 58 1.26 3.23 -15.74
N ASN A 59 1.73 1.99 -15.93
CA ASN A 59 3.15 1.74 -16.17
C ASN A 59 3.59 2.17 -17.57
N LEU A 60 2.72 2.10 -18.59
CA LEU A 60 2.98 2.74 -19.89
C LEU A 60 3.10 4.25 -19.77
N GLU A 61 2.24 4.87 -18.95
CA GLU A 61 2.28 6.31 -18.67
C GLU A 61 3.54 6.71 -17.88
N PHE A 62 4.01 5.85 -16.97
CA PHE A 62 5.31 5.99 -16.30
C PHE A 62 6.48 5.98 -17.30
N ASP A 63 6.48 5.05 -18.27
CA ASP A 63 7.56 4.93 -19.27
C ASP A 63 7.73 6.19 -20.15
N ILE A 64 6.66 6.98 -20.31
CA ILE A 64 6.68 8.27 -21.01
C ILE A 64 6.79 9.48 -20.08
N GLY A 65 7.06 9.27 -18.79
CA GLY A 65 7.32 10.32 -17.81
C GLY A 65 6.08 11.05 -17.28
N LEU A 66 4.88 10.51 -17.44
CA LEU A 66 3.66 11.10 -16.86
C LEU A 66 3.51 10.80 -15.36
N HIS A 67 4.10 9.69 -14.89
CA HIS A 67 4.13 9.31 -13.47
C HIS A 67 5.55 9.16 -12.96
N SER A 68 5.76 9.39 -11.67
CA SER A 68 7.05 9.23 -10.98
C SER A 68 7.18 7.89 -10.24
N TYR A 69 6.19 7.02 -10.35
CA TYR A 69 6.13 5.71 -9.70
C TYR A 69 5.50 4.68 -10.63
N THR A 70 5.63 3.40 -10.27
CA THR A 70 5.01 2.27 -10.96
C THR A 70 3.99 1.59 -10.05
N LEU A 71 3.07 0.86 -10.65
CA LEU A 71 2.16 -0.04 -9.96
C LEU A 71 2.55 -1.49 -10.20
N GLU A 72 2.26 -2.35 -9.23
CA GLU A 72 2.46 -3.78 -9.34
C GLU A 72 1.27 -4.53 -8.72
N MET A 73 0.96 -5.70 -9.28
CA MET A 73 -0.06 -6.57 -8.73
C MET A 73 0.38 -7.07 -7.35
N ASN A 74 -0.49 -6.91 -6.36
CA ASN A 74 -0.21 -7.35 -4.98
C ASN A 74 -1.45 -8.04 -4.38
N LYS A 75 -1.39 -8.40 -3.09
CA LYS A 75 -2.47 -9.13 -2.38
C LYS A 75 -3.84 -8.43 -2.41
N PHE A 76 -3.90 -7.15 -2.75
CA PHE A 76 -5.14 -6.35 -2.85
C PHE A 76 -5.73 -6.31 -4.27
N GLY A 77 -5.14 -7.05 -5.21
CA GLY A 77 -5.51 -7.03 -6.61
C GLY A 77 -6.98 -7.35 -6.92
N ASP A 78 -7.67 -8.10 -6.06
CA ASP A 78 -9.09 -8.46 -6.21
C ASP A 78 -10.04 -7.60 -5.37
N MET A 79 -9.57 -6.45 -4.90
CA MET A 79 -10.36 -5.48 -4.12
C MET A 79 -10.56 -4.19 -4.90
N THR A 80 -11.74 -3.58 -4.73
CA THR A 80 -11.94 -2.19 -5.17
C THR A 80 -11.22 -1.23 -4.23
N ASN A 81 -10.97 0.00 -4.69
CA ASN A 81 -10.41 1.04 -3.81
C ASN A 81 -11.33 1.34 -2.61
N GLU A 82 -12.65 1.27 -2.81
CA GLU A 82 -13.63 1.46 -1.72
C GLU A 82 -13.54 0.35 -0.68
N GLU A 83 -13.48 -0.92 -1.11
CA GLU A 83 -13.30 -2.06 -0.20
C GLU A 83 -11.98 -1.94 0.56
N PHE A 84 -10.89 -1.60 -0.13
CA PHE A 84 -9.59 -1.40 0.48
C PHE A 84 -9.65 -0.32 1.56
N ARG A 85 -10.19 0.87 1.25
CA ARG A 85 -10.32 1.96 2.22
C ARG A 85 -11.18 1.58 3.41
N LYS A 86 -12.29 0.87 3.18
CA LYS A 86 -13.21 0.46 4.24
C LYS A 86 -12.59 -0.57 5.19
N GLN A 87 -11.77 -1.48 4.68
CA GLN A 87 -11.21 -2.58 5.47
C GLN A 87 -9.83 -2.27 6.06
N MET A 88 -9.01 -1.51 5.34
CA MET A 88 -7.59 -1.30 5.67
C MET A 88 -7.31 0.09 6.26
N ASN A 89 -8.20 1.07 6.10
CA ASN A 89 -8.00 2.39 6.70
C ASN A 89 -8.95 2.56 7.88
N GLY A 90 -8.42 2.93 9.05
CA GLY A 90 -9.26 3.27 10.21
C GLY A 90 -8.80 4.51 10.96
N TYR A 91 -7.96 5.35 10.34
CA TYR A 91 -7.72 6.69 10.85
C TYR A 91 -9.02 7.50 10.85
N LYS A 92 -9.38 8.04 12.01
CA LYS A 92 -10.49 8.97 12.20
C LYS A 92 -9.92 10.26 12.78
N MET A 93 -10.00 11.34 12.01
CA MET A 93 -9.62 12.66 12.49
C MET A 93 -10.61 13.09 13.58
N SER A 94 -10.13 13.40 14.78
CA SER A 94 -10.95 14.04 15.81
C SER A 94 -11.32 15.44 15.37
N SER A 95 -12.54 15.89 15.68
CA SER A 95 -12.91 17.28 15.36
C SER A 95 -12.02 18.26 16.17
N GLU A 96 -11.71 19.44 15.61
CA GLU A 96 -10.88 20.44 16.31
C GLU A 96 -11.44 20.83 17.69
N ASN A 97 -12.75 20.66 17.90
CA ASN A 97 -13.44 20.91 19.17
C ASN A 97 -13.23 19.79 20.21
N GLU A 98 -12.70 18.63 19.82
CA GLU A 98 -12.44 17.49 20.71
C GLU A 98 -11.01 17.47 21.25
N ILE A 99 -10.08 18.23 20.65
CA ILE A 99 -8.69 18.27 21.07
C ILE A 99 -8.47 19.45 22.03
N ASN A 100 -8.20 19.17 23.30
CA ASN A 100 -7.78 20.18 24.26
C ASN A 100 -6.48 20.86 23.74
N PRO A 101 -6.43 22.19 23.52
CA PRO A 101 -5.22 22.86 23.03
C PRO A 101 -4.00 22.67 23.95
N ASN A 102 -4.22 22.35 25.23
CA ASN A 102 -3.17 22.07 26.20
C ASN A 102 -2.70 20.60 26.18
N SER A 103 -3.31 19.71 25.37
CA SER A 103 -2.95 18.28 25.33
C SER A 103 -1.85 17.94 24.34
N TYR A 104 -1.40 18.89 23.53
CA TYR A 104 -0.30 18.69 22.57
C TYR A 104 0.67 19.86 22.59
N GLN A 105 1.93 19.58 22.28
CA GLN A 105 2.95 20.60 22.04
C GLN A 105 3.31 20.61 20.56
N THR A 106 3.33 21.80 19.98
CA THR A 106 3.92 21.99 18.66
C THR A 106 5.44 21.87 18.78
N PHE A 107 6.05 21.06 17.93
CA PHE A 107 7.50 20.95 17.86
C PHE A 107 8.11 22.26 17.33
N SER A 108 9.10 22.79 18.05
CA SER A 108 9.90 23.94 17.63
C SER A 108 11.36 23.52 17.50
N ALA A 109 11.89 23.54 16.29
CA ALA A 109 13.30 23.26 16.03
C ALA A 109 14.21 24.40 16.53
N PRO A 110 15.44 24.11 16.98
CA PRO A 110 16.44 25.14 17.22
C PRO A 110 16.74 25.94 15.95
N ALA A 111 16.96 27.26 16.09
CA ALA A 111 17.14 28.17 14.96
C ALA A 111 18.41 27.88 14.13
N ASP A 112 19.39 27.23 14.73
CA ASP A 112 20.69 26.86 14.16
C ASP A 112 20.76 25.40 13.71
N PHE A 113 19.63 24.67 13.74
CA PHE A 113 19.62 23.26 13.38
C PHE A 113 19.73 23.08 11.86
N VAL A 114 20.85 22.52 11.41
CA VAL A 114 21.07 22.17 10.00
C VAL A 114 20.54 20.76 9.74
N LEU A 115 19.54 20.66 8.87
CA LEU A 115 18.99 19.38 8.44
C LEU A 115 19.89 18.72 7.37
N PRO A 116 20.11 17.40 7.46
CA PRO A 116 20.75 16.65 6.37
C PRO A 116 19.82 16.56 5.16
N ASP A 117 20.40 16.50 3.95
CA ASP A 117 19.65 16.38 2.69
C ASP A 117 18.83 15.08 2.60
N SER A 118 19.25 14.03 3.31
CA SER A 118 18.52 12.76 3.39
C SER A 118 18.74 12.06 4.73
N VAL A 119 17.71 11.33 5.19
CA VAL A 119 17.76 10.50 6.38
C VAL A 119 17.08 9.17 6.11
N ASP A 120 17.80 8.08 6.40
CA ASP A 120 17.23 6.74 6.52
C ASP A 120 17.52 6.18 7.92
N TRP A 121 16.45 5.88 8.66
CA TRP A 121 16.51 5.35 10.03
C TRP A 121 16.68 3.83 10.08
N ARG A 122 16.41 3.11 8.97
CA ARG A 122 16.53 1.65 8.86
C ARG A 122 17.96 1.16 9.10
N PRO A 123 19.00 1.64 8.38
CA PRO A 123 20.38 1.19 8.63
C PRO A 123 20.91 1.64 10.00
N LYS A 124 20.24 2.60 10.65
CA LYS A 124 20.59 3.10 11.98
C LYS A 124 19.97 2.26 13.12
N GLY A 125 19.12 1.27 12.81
CA GLY A 125 18.53 0.37 13.81
C GLY A 125 17.27 0.89 14.49
N TYR A 126 16.65 1.96 13.98
CA TYR A 126 15.47 2.59 14.59
C TYR A 126 14.14 2.01 14.12
N VAL A 127 14.16 1.11 13.12
CA VAL A 127 12.95 0.64 12.42
C VAL A 127 12.87 -0.87 12.53
N THR A 128 11.74 -1.36 13.04
CA THR A 128 11.42 -2.79 13.10
C THR A 128 11.09 -3.34 11.72
N TYR A 129 10.83 -4.66 11.63
CA TYR A 129 10.34 -5.26 10.39
C TYR A 129 8.95 -4.73 10.02
N VAL A 130 8.62 -4.75 8.72
CA VAL A 130 7.28 -4.35 8.26
C VAL A 130 6.25 -5.36 8.76
N LYS A 131 5.18 -4.85 9.38
CA LYS A 131 4.09 -5.65 9.95
C LYS A 131 2.85 -5.61 9.03
N ASP A 132 1.85 -6.45 9.31
CA ASP A 132 0.59 -6.53 8.55
C ASP A 132 -0.61 -6.33 9.49
N GLN A 133 -1.38 -5.27 9.26
CA GLN A 133 -2.58 -4.98 10.04
C GLN A 133 -3.76 -5.90 9.72
N GLY A 134 -3.70 -6.63 8.61
CA GLY A 134 -4.80 -7.47 8.13
C GLY A 134 -6.07 -6.67 7.87
N GLN A 135 -7.23 -7.31 8.00
CA GLN A 135 -8.55 -6.70 7.73
C GLN A 135 -9.07 -5.90 8.93
N CYS A 136 -8.19 -5.16 9.60
CA CYS A 136 -8.51 -4.30 10.73
C CYS A 136 -8.08 -2.88 10.38
N GLY A 137 -8.93 -1.88 10.64
CA GLY A 137 -8.63 -0.46 10.47
C GLY A 137 -7.59 0.09 11.47
N SER A 138 -6.67 -0.73 11.96
CA SER A 138 -5.73 -0.42 13.04
C SER A 138 -4.47 0.32 12.57
N CYS A 139 -4.45 0.88 11.35
CA CYS A 139 -3.30 1.61 10.82
C CYS A 139 -2.77 2.71 11.77
N TRP A 140 -3.65 3.33 12.56
CA TRP A 140 -3.28 4.31 13.58
C TRP A 140 -2.44 3.70 14.73
N ALA A 141 -2.73 2.46 15.13
CA ALA A 141 -1.98 1.73 16.15
C ALA A 141 -0.59 1.34 15.64
N PHE A 142 -0.49 0.90 14.38
CA PHE A 142 0.80 0.62 13.72
C PHE A 142 1.66 1.89 13.58
N SER A 143 1.05 3.01 13.18
CA SER A 143 1.76 4.30 13.10
C SER A 143 2.26 4.73 14.48
N THR A 144 1.46 4.55 15.53
CA THR A 144 1.80 4.94 16.90
C THR A 144 2.94 4.08 17.46
N THR A 145 2.83 2.76 17.34
CA THR A 145 3.86 1.81 17.81
C THR A 145 5.17 2.01 17.06
N GLY A 146 5.16 2.17 15.73
CA GLY A 146 6.40 2.42 14.96
C GLY A 146 7.16 3.67 15.42
N ALA A 147 6.47 4.76 15.73
CA ALA A 147 7.10 5.96 16.29
C ALA A 147 7.67 5.72 17.70
N LEU A 148 6.93 5.01 18.56
CA LEU A 148 7.36 4.65 19.92
C LEU A 148 8.56 3.69 19.91
N GLU A 149 8.60 2.74 18.97
CA GLU A 149 9.71 1.81 18.78
C GLU A 149 11.02 2.56 18.46
N GLY A 150 10.95 3.54 17.55
CA GLY A 150 12.10 4.39 17.20
C GLY A 150 12.59 5.22 18.38
N GLN A 151 11.68 5.81 19.17
CA GLN A 151 12.06 6.56 20.37
C GLN A 151 12.60 5.67 21.50
N HIS A 152 12.02 4.48 21.65
CA HIS A 152 12.53 3.48 22.59
C HIS A 152 13.97 3.06 22.23
N PHE A 153 14.23 2.80 20.95
CA PHE A 153 15.59 2.53 20.48
C PHE A 153 16.52 3.71 20.72
N ALA A 154 16.09 4.94 20.42
CA ALA A 154 16.87 6.15 20.68
C ALA A 154 17.31 6.27 22.16
N LYS A 155 16.41 5.91 23.08
CA LYS A 155 16.66 6.02 24.52
C LYS A 155 17.47 4.85 25.10
N THR A 156 17.26 3.64 24.59
CA THR A 156 17.73 2.40 25.24
C THR A 156 18.73 1.61 24.41
N SER A 157 18.91 1.96 23.13
CA SER A 157 19.63 1.17 22.12
C SER A 157 19.09 -0.26 21.94
N LYS A 158 17.85 -0.52 22.35
CA LYS A 158 17.16 -1.81 22.18
C LYS A 158 15.97 -1.63 21.27
N LEU A 159 15.98 -2.30 20.11
CA LEU A 159 14.87 -2.27 19.17
C LEU A 159 13.93 -3.43 19.52
N VAL A 160 12.72 -3.10 19.93
CA VAL A 160 11.72 -4.08 20.39
C VAL A 160 10.42 -3.78 19.67
N PRO A 161 9.80 -4.75 18.98
CA PRO A 161 8.47 -4.56 18.41
C PRO A 161 7.44 -4.39 19.55
N LEU A 162 6.69 -3.29 19.51
CA LEU A 162 5.63 -2.98 20.47
C LEU A 162 4.29 -3.55 20.02
N SER A 163 3.33 -3.62 20.94
CA SER A 163 2.01 -4.25 20.73
C SER A 163 0.98 -3.27 20.19
N GLU A 164 0.61 -3.42 18.92
CA GLU A 164 -0.53 -2.70 18.33
C GLU A 164 -1.85 -3.11 18.98
N GLN A 165 -2.01 -4.40 19.31
CA GLN A 165 -3.24 -4.93 19.88
C GLN A 165 -3.56 -4.30 21.24
N GLN A 166 -2.54 -4.00 22.05
CA GLN A 166 -2.75 -3.28 23.30
C GLN A 166 -3.39 -1.90 23.07
N LEU A 167 -2.98 -1.18 22.01
CA LEU A 167 -3.60 0.09 21.67
C LEU A 167 -5.04 -0.12 21.18
N VAL A 168 -5.26 -1.09 20.30
CA VAL A 168 -6.59 -1.43 19.79
C VAL A 168 -7.57 -1.75 20.92
N ASP A 169 -7.16 -2.54 21.91
CA ASP A 169 -8.03 -3.00 22.99
C ASP A 169 -8.23 -1.95 24.10
N CYS A 170 -7.23 -1.11 24.37
CA CYS A 170 -7.21 -0.24 25.56
C CYS A 170 -7.35 1.26 25.26
N SER A 171 -7.20 1.70 24.01
CA SER A 171 -7.31 3.12 23.67
C SER A 171 -8.76 3.53 23.42
N HIS A 172 -9.49 3.76 24.51
CA HIS A 172 -10.95 3.96 24.49
C HIS A 172 -11.44 5.20 23.72
N LEU A 173 -10.55 6.16 23.44
CA LEU A 173 -10.89 7.35 22.62
C LEU A 173 -10.78 7.09 21.12
N ASN A 174 -10.12 6.01 20.69
CA ASN A 174 -9.79 5.75 19.29
C ASN A 174 -10.75 4.79 18.58
N PHE A 175 -11.91 4.50 19.18
CA PHE A 175 -12.99 3.66 18.61
C PHE A 175 -12.49 2.39 17.91
N GLY A 176 -11.67 1.61 18.63
CA GLY A 176 -11.08 0.34 18.19
C GLY A 176 -11.87 -0.36 17.10
#